data_AF-A0A318XJ63-F1
#
_entry.id   AF-A0A318XJ63-F1
#
_cell.length_a   1.000
_cell.length_b   1.000
_cell.length_c   1.000
_cell.angle_alpha   90.00
_cell.angle_beta   90.00
_cell.angle_gamma   90.00
#
_symmetry.space_group_name_H-M   'P 1'
#
loop_
_entity.id
_entity.type
_entity.pdbx_description
1 polymer ?
#
loop_
_entity_poly.entity_id
_entity_poly.type
_entity_poly.pdbx_seq_one_letter_code
_entity_poly.pdbx_strand_id
1 'polypeptide(L)'
;MDFIKSYSLVKSQNSNDLVLYFDEGTMDTEFADGLGDLGGKGDSLSQSILQSIAQIFPDKKINTVKIMFGSFLLSSFTVTKSPSIQLNNIT
;
A
#
# COMPACT_ATOMS: atom_id res chain seq x y z
N MET A 1 -5.04 -11.21 1.76
CA MET A 1 -5.20 -10.48 3.04
C MET A 1 -5.69 -9.09 2.70
N ASP A 2 -6.83 -8.67 3.27
CA ASP A 2 -7.36 -7.32 3.08
C ASP A 2 -6.70 -6.35 4.06
N PHE A 3 -5.56 -5.79 3.66
CA PHE A 3 -4.79 -4.82 4.46
C PHE A 3 -5.41 -3.41 4.41
N ILE A 4 -6.12 -3.09 3.33
CA ILE A 4 -6.65 -1.75 3.08
C ILE A 4 -8.07 -1.67 3.65
N LYS A 5 -8.16 -1.47 4.96
CA LYS A 5 -9.46 -1.31 5.66
C LYS A 5 -9.87 0.15 5.81
N SER A 6 -8.90 1.04 6.01
CA SER A 6 -9.11 2.48 6.15
C SER A 6 -8.14 3.22 5.24
N TYR A 7 -8.69 4.00 4.30
CA TYR A 7 -7.89 4.75 3.35
C TYR A 7 -8.53 6.08 2.96
N SER A 8 -7.70 7.02 2.52
CA SER A 8 -8.12 8.24 1.84
C SER A 8 -7.43 8.34 0.50
N LEU A 9 -8.21 8.59 -0.55
CA LEU A 9 -7.72 8.86 -1.89
C LEU A 9 -7.71 10.37 -2.12
N VAL A 10 -6.53 10.97 -2.15
CA VAL A 10 -6.35 12.41 -2.36
C VAL A 10 -6.06 12.66 -3.83
N LYS A 11 -6.88 13.48 -4.49
CA LYS A 11 -6.73 13.77 -5.91
C LYS A 11 -5.59 14.77 -6.12
N SER A 12 -4.59 14.36 -6.89
CA SER A 12 -3.49 15.20 -7.39
C SER A 12 -3.70 15.46 -8.89
N GLN A 13 -3.05 16.47 -9.47
CA GLN A 13 -3.38 17.02 -10.81
C GLN A 13 -3.74 15.94 -11.87
N ASN A 14 -2.92 14.89 -12.00
CA ASN A 14 -3.12 13.80 -12.97
C ASN A 14 -3.05 12.40 -12.33
N SER A 15 -3.16 12.29 -11.00
CA SER A 15 -2.98 11.04 -10.25
C SER A 15 -3.68 11.11 -8.90
N ASN A 16 -3.56 10.04 -8.11
CA ASN A 16 -4.09 10.01 -6.75
C ASN A 16 -2.96 9.66 -5.79
N ASP A 17 -2.96 10.29 -4.64
CA ASP A 17 -2.14 9.89 -3.50
C ASP A 17 -3.02 9.07 -2.56
N LEU A 18 -2.55 7.87 -2.22
CA LEU A 18 -3.25 6.96 -1.34
C LEU A 18 -2.67 7.09 0.07
N VAL A 19 -3.52 7.43 1.03
CA VAL A 19 -3.18 7.40 2.45
C VAL A 19 -3.86 6.19 3.08
N LEU A 20 -3.06 5.27 3.60
CA LEU A 20 -3.50 4.11 4.36
C LEU A 20 -3.44 4.45 5.84
N TYR A 21 -4.53 4.21 6.57
CA TYR A 21 -4.61 4.47 8.01
C TYR A 21 -4.65 3.15 8.76
N PHE A 22 -3.79 3.07 9.78
CA PHE A 22 -3.74 1.98 10.74
C PHE A 22 -3.95 2.55 12.15
N ASP A 23 -4.80 1.90 12.92
CA ASP A 23 -5.01 2.18 14.35
C ASP A 23 -4.45 1.02 15.18
N GLU A 24 -4.24 1.27 16.48
CA GLU A 24 -3.68 0.33 17.48
C GLU A 24 -4.38 -1.05 17.53
N GLY A 25 -5.60 -1.19 16.99
CA GLY A 25 -6.32 -2.47 16.89
C GLY A 25 -6.38 -3.10 15.49
N THR A 26 -5.83 -2.45 14.48
CA THR A 26 -5.88 -2.90 13.06
C THR A 26 -4.51 -3.22 12.48
N MET A 27 -3.45 -2.82 13.18
CA MET A 27 -2.09 -3.18 12.85
C MET A 27 -1.84 -4.63 13.26
N ASP A 28 -1.97 -5.55 12.32
CA ASP A 28 -1.63 -6.96 12.54
C ASP A 28 -0.14 -7.12 12.83
N THR A 29 0.21 -8.09 13.66
CA THR A 29 1.59 -8.54 13.92
C THR A 29 2.39 -8.74 12.64
N GLU A 30 1.79 -9.33 11.60
CA GLU A 30 2.45 -9.52 10.30
C GLU A 30 2.77 -8.21 9.58
N PHE A 31 1.94 -7.17 9.74
CA PHE A 31 2.21 -5.85 9.17
C PHE A 31 3.29 -5.12 9.98
N ALA A 32 3.26 -5.22 11.31
CA ALA A 32 4.27 -4.64 12.19
C ALA A 32 5.67 -5.24 11.92
N ASP A 33 5.74 -6.57 11.76
CA ASP A 33 6.98 -7.27 11.41
C ASP A 33 7.49 -6.82 10.02
N GLY A 34 6.60 -6.68 9.04
CA GLY A 34 6.94 -6.17 7.72
C GLY A 34 7.42 -4.71 7.72
N LEU A 35 6.90 -3.87 8.64
CA LEU A 35 7.38 -2.49 8.81
C LEU A 35 8.75 -2.43 9.50
N GLY A 36 9.01 -3.30 10.47
CA GLY A 36 10.31 -3.40 11.14
C GLY A 36 11.45 -3.76 10.18
N ASP A 37 11.15 -4.58 9.17
CA ASP A 37 12.11 -5.02 8.15
C ASP A 37 12.27 -4.04 6.96
N LEU A 38 11.55 -2.90 6.95
CA LEU A 38 11.72 -1.85 5.95
C LEU A 38 13.12 -1.21 5.98
N GLY A 39 13.85 -1.36 7.09
CA GLY A 39 15.27 -0.96 7.18
C GLY A 39 16.25 -1.99 6.62
N GLY A 40 15.82 -3.24 6.40
CA GLY A 40 16.68 -4.38 6.12
C GLY A 40 16.58 -4.95 4.71
N LYS A 41 15.36 -5.16 4.18
CA LYS A 41 15.09 -5.73 2.84
C LYS A 41 13.60 -5.57 2.48
N GLY A 42 13.12 -4.32 2.47
CA GLY A 42 11.70 -3.93 2.35
C GLY A 42 10.96 -4.22 1.02
N ASP A 43 11.38 -5.19 0.22
CA ASP A 43 10.74 -5.50 -1.07
C ASP A 43 9.41 -6.26 -0.91
N SER A 44 9.28 -7.16 0.07
CA SER A 44 8.09 -8.03 0.18
C SER A 44 6.82 -7.28 0.58
N LEU A 45 6.88 -6.44 1.62
CA LEU A 45 5.70 -5.70 2.10
C LEU A 45 5.22 -4.67 1.07
N SER A 46 6.15 -3.91 0.48
CA SER A 46 5.85 -2.91 -0.53
C SER A 46 5.15 -3.55 -1.74
N GLN A 47 5.60 -4.73 -2.18
CA GLN A 47 4.97 -5.49 -3.26
C GLN A 47 3.55 -5.98 -2.88
N SER A 48 3.36 -6.52 -1.67
CA SER A 48 2.03 -6.94 -1.19
C SER A 48 1.05 -5.78 -1.11
N ILE A 49 1.50 -4.61 -0.65
CA ILE A 49 0.68 -3.39 -0.63
C ILE A 49 0.35 -2.96 -2.06
N LEU A 50 1.33 -2.89 -2.95
CA LEU A 50 1.11 -2.53 -4.36
C LEU A 50 0.14 -3.49 -5.06
N GLN A 51 0.26 -4.79 -4.83
CA GLN A 51 -0.66 -5.79 -5.37
C GLN A 51 -2.09 -5.57 -4.86
N SER A 52 -2.25 -5.31 -3.56
CA SER A 52 -3.56 -5.02 -2.95
C SER A 52 -4.17 -3.74 -3.53
N ILE A 53 -3.35 -2.71 -3.71
CA ILE A 53 -3.74 -1.45 -4.36
C ILE A 53 -4.20 -1.69 -5.79
N ALA A 54 -3.48 -2.50 -6.58
CA ALA A 54 -3.86 -2.81 -7.95
C ALA A 54 -5.17 -3.60 -8.06
N GLN A 55 -5.48 -4.45 -7.07
CA GLN A 55 -6.74 -5.17 -6.99
C GLN A 55 -7.92 -4.26 -6.62
N ILE A 56 -7.73 -3.32 -5.68
CA ILE A 56 -8.79 -2.44 -5.19
C ILE A 56 -9.01 -1.23 -6.10
N PHE A 57 -7.95 -0.73 -6.73
CA PHE A 57 -7.97 0.47 -7.57
C PHE A 57 -7.44 0.19 -8.99
N PRO A 58 -8.03 -0.75 -9.74
CA PRO A 58 -7.52 -1.14 -11.06
C PRO A 58 -7.51 0.04 -12.06
N ASP A 59 -8.46 0.97 -11.94
CA ASP A 59 -8.62 2.10 -12.86
C ASP A 59 -8.05 3.43 -12.32
N LYS A 60 -7.36 3.41 -11.17
CA LYS A 60 -6.77 4.62 -10.59
C LYS A 60 -5.26 4.61 -10.74
N LYS A 61 -4.74 5.70 -11.29
CA LYS A 61 -3.30 5.98 -11.22
C LYS A 61 -2.96 6.45 -9.80
N ILE A 62 -2.35 5.57 -9.01
CA ILE A 62 -1.78 5.90 -7.70
C ILE A 62 -0.33 6.34 -7.91
N ASN A 63 0.05 7.51 -7.40
CA ASN A 63 1.40 8.05 -7.53
C ASN A 63 2.22 7.86 -6.26
N THR A 64 1.61 8.09 -5.10
CA THR A 64 2.27 7.96 -3.81
C THR A 64 1.37 7.19 -2.86
N VAL A 65 1.98 6.32 -2.06
CA VAL A 65 1.34 5.62 -0.94
C VAL A 65 1.95 6.13 0.34
N LYS A 66 1.11 6.53 1.29
CA LYS A 66 1.48 6.98 2.63
C LYS A 66 0.88 6.04 3.66
N ILE A 67 1.68 5.60 4.61
CA ILE A 67 1.26 4.73 5.72
C ILE A 67 1.21 5.57 6.98
N MET A 68 -0.01 5.80 7.48
CA MET A 68 -0.29 6.54 8.71
C MET A 68 -0.65 5.56 9.82
N PHE A 69 -0.09 5.76 11.01
CA PHE A 69 -0.54 5.11 12.25
C PHE A 69 -1.02 6.16 13.24
N GLY A 70 -2.33 6.20 13.48
CA GLY A 70 -2.96 7.37 14.10
C GLY A 70 -2.58 8.66 13.36
N SER A 71 -1.87 9.57 14.04
CA SER A 71 -1.35 10.81 13.47
C SER A 71 0.09 10.74 12.93
N PHE A 72 0.77 9.60 13.07
CA PHE A 72 2.18 9.44 12.71
C PHE A 72 2.34 8.90 11.28
N LEU A 73 3.17 9.55 10.47
CA LEU A 73 3.58 9.02 9.16
C LEU A 73 4.72 8.03 9.38
N LEU A 74 4.48 6.75 9.14
CA LEU A 74 5.48 5.70 9.29
C LEU A 74 6.33 5.52 8.04
N SER A 75 5.70 5.61 6.86
CA SER A 75 6.38 5.42 5.57
C SER A 75 5.64 6.14 4.45
N SER A 76 6.39 6.53 3.42
CA SER A 76 5.86 7.10 2.18
C SER A 76 6.73 6.65 1.01
N PHE A 77 6.11 6.10 -0.03
CA PHE A 77 6.82 5.66 -1.23
C PHE A 77 6.05 5.98 -2.51
N THR A 78 6.80 6.18 -3.58
CA THR A 78 6.25 6.47 -4.91
C THR A 78 6.02 5.18 -5.68
N VAL A 79 4.89 5.09 -6.35
CA VAL A 79 4.54 3.98 -7.24
C VAL A 79 5.04 4.32 -8.64
N THR A 80 6.26 3.89 -8.96
CA THR A 80 6.89 4.17 -10.26
C THR A 80 6.39 3.28 -11.40
N LYS A 81 5.58 2.26 -11.09
CA LYS A 81 4.98 1.35 -12.07
C LYS A 81 3.66 0.81 -11.53
N SER A 82 2.56 1.03 -12.25
CA SER A 82 1.32 0.30 -11.98
C SER A 82 1.65 -1.20 -12.04
N PRO A 83 1.38 -1.99 -11.00
CA PRO A 83 1.57 -3.42 -11.05
C PRO A 83 0.71 -3.94 -12.20
N SER A 84 1.34 -4.39 -13.28
CA SER A 84 0.64 -5.16 -14.30
C SER A 84 0.14 -6.42 -13.60
N ILE A 85 -1.19 -6.58 -13.49
CA ILE A 85 -1.79 -7.79 -12.95
C ILE A 85 -1.26 -8.95 -13.80
N GLN A 86 -0.32 -9.73 -13.23
CA GLN A 86 0.09 -10.98 -13.84
C GLN A 86 -1.08 -11.95 -13.61
N LEU A 87 -1.98 -12.00 -14.58
CA LEU A 87 -2.93 -13.10 -14.73
C LEU A 87 -2.08 -14.35 -14.99
N ASN A 88 -1.76 -15.07 -13.92
CA ASN A 88 -1.20 -16.40 -14.07
C ASN A 88 -2.29 -17.25 -14.71
N ASN A 89 -2.09 -17.57 -15.99
CA ASN A 89 -2.96 -18.46 -16.75
C ASN A 89 -3.03 -19.81 -16.04
N ILE A 90 -4.17 -20.07 -15.39
CA ILE A 90 -4.55 -21.42 -14.97
C ILE A 90 -5.16 -22.05 -16.24
N THR A 91 -4.37 -22.89 -16.92
CA THR A 91 -4.85 -23.79 -17.99
C THR A 91 -4.74 -25.20 -17.47
#